data_AF-A0AAW7I0L3-F1
#
_entry.id   AF-A0AAW7I0L3-F1
#
_cell.length_a   1.000
_cell.length_b   1.000
_cell.length_c   1.000
_cell.angle_alpha   90.00
_cell.angle_beta   90.00
_cell.angle_gamma   90.00
#
_symmetry.space_group_name_H-M   'P 1'
#
loop_
_entity.id
_entity.type
_entity.pdbx_description
1 polymer ?
#
loop_
_entity_poly.entity_id
_entity_poly.type
_entity_poly.pdbx_seq_one_letter_code
_entity_poly.pdbx_strand_id
1 'polypeptide(L)'
;MAMCRYLVADGRHCSEEAEEHELCRWHDPHADHQSPHTARELEHYIQQGGLCHGLQLARANLAGLNLVKKGAPQGFLLEQCNFYRANLQGAHLYGIRIKGGSLMKADLSEANLHCAELDDVNLLGIRWHNTRLDNLNTGKRLMQERRGRKERDPVQARIWLKEAEETYRDLRKASEAQGIFTMSGRYIQQELTMRRLQLPLWSTQRFTSWIVDLFCGYGEAPMRVVLFSLLLIFICSIFYFFFGLSFNGNHLIYRPDAPLEQNAIFLLECLYYSVVTFTTLGYGDFTPIGLSRLFAAFEAFTGSFTLALFVVVFVKKMTR
;
A
#
# COMPACT_ATOMS: atom_id res chain seq x y z
N MET A 1 48.46 -11.35 -2.44
CA MET A 1 47.26 -11.84 -1.72
C MET A 1 46.16 -12.07 -2.73
N ALA A 2 45.28 -13.05 -2.50
CA ALA A 2 44.17 -13.31 -3.41
C ALA A 2 43.08 -12.22 -3.24
N MET A 3 42.44 -11.82 -4.33
CA MET A 3 41.33 -10.85 -4.31
C MET A 3 40.01 -11.57 -4.07
N CYS A 4 39.04 -10.87 -3.47
CA CYS A 4 37.70 -11.39 -3.27
C CYS A 4 37.06 -11.85 -4.59
N ARG A 5 36.57 -13.09 -4.61
CA ARG A 5 35.98 -13.71 -5.80
C ARG A 5 34.51 -13.36 -6.05
N TYR A 6 33.93 -12.46 -5.24
CA TYR A 6 32.55 -12.03 -5.38
C TYR A 6 32.35 -11.25 -6.68
N LEU A 7 31.42 -11.73 -7.52
CA LEU A 7 31.11 -11.17 -8.83
C LEU A 7 29.63 -10.80 -8.92
N VAL A 8 29.36 -9.56 -9.30
CA VAL A 8 28.03 -9.07 -9.64
C VAL A 8 27.70 -9.49 -11.07
N ALA A 9 26.42 -9.76 -11.37
CA ALA A 9 25.97 -10.13 -12.72
C ALA A 9 26.42 -9.14 -13.82
N ASP A 10 26.58 -7.86 -13.48
CA ASP A 10 27.04 -6.80 -14.39
C ASP A 10 28.57 -6.77 -14.59
N GLY A 11 29.32 -7.73 -14.02
CA GLY A 11 30.78 -7.82 -14.14
C GLY A 11 31.58 -7.01 -13.11
N ARG A 12 30.92 -6.26 -12.21
CA ARG A 12 31.59 -5.60 -11.07
C ARG A 12 32.14 -6.67 -10.12
N HIS A 13 33.37 -6.46 -9.63
CA HIS A 13 34.02 -7.35 -8.65
C HIS A 13 34.44 -6.56 -7.41
N CYS A 14 34.62 -7.26 -6.30
CA CYS A 14 35.11 -6.67 -5.07
C CYS A 14 36.64 -6.50 -5.13
N SER A 15 37.14 -5.34 -4.68
CA SER A 15 38.57 -5.00 -4.64
C SER A 15 39.24 -5.32 -3.29
N GLU A 16 38.51 -5.91 -2.35
CA GLU A 16 39.07 -6.27 -1.05
C GLU A 16 39.88 -7.57 -1.13
N GLU A 17 40.82 -7.71 -0.21
CA GLU A 17 41.57 -8.95 -0.03
C GLU A 17 40.63 -10.07 0.40
N ALA A 18 40.83 -11.25 -0.20
CA ALA A 18 40.13 -12.45 0.22
C ALA A 18 40.72 -12.96 1.54
N GLU A 19 39.82 -13.37 2.44
CA GLU A 19 40.14 -14.07 3.67
C GLU A 19 39.91 -15.58 3.45
N GLU A 20 39.18 -16.22 4.35
CA GLU A 20 38.73 -17.60 4.18
C GLU A 20 37.70 -17.70 3.03
N HIS A 21 37.56 -18.89 2.43
CA HIS A 21 36.59 -19.17 1.37
C HIS A 21 36.71 -18.33 0.08
N GLU A 22 37.86 -17.69 -0.17
CA GLU A 22 38.10 -16.82 -1.35
C GLU A 22 37.20 -15.57 -1.41
N LEU A 23 36.56 -15.21 -0.30
CA LEU A 23 35.70 -14.04 -0.17
C LEU A 23 36.32 -13.06 0.82
N CYS A 24 36.05 -11.76 0.67
CA CYS A 24 36.41 -10.81 1.71
C CYS A 24 35.39 -10.89 2.84
N ARG A 25 35.77 -10.32 3.98
CA ARG A 25 34.95 -10.26 5.19
C ARG A 25 33.50 -9.80 4.94
N TRP A 26 33.27 -8.89 3.99
CA TRP A 26 31.93 -8.35 3.73
C TRP A 26 31.04 -9.24 2.86
N HIS A 27 31.61 -10.17 2.09
CA HIS A 27 30.87 -11.04 1.17
C HIS A 27 30.83 -12.50 1.63
N ASP A 28 31.63 -12.88 2.63
CA ASP A 28 31.59 -14.22 3.22
C ASP A 28 30.40 -14.37 4.20
N PRO A 29 29.44 -15.29 3.96
CA PRO A 29 28.35 -15.59 4.89
C PRO A 29 28.80 -16.11 6.27
N HIS A 30 30.03 -16.60 6.38
CA HIS A 30 30.60 -17.17 7.59
C HIS A 30 31.43 -16.18 8.41
N ALA A 31 31.69 -14.98 7.88
CA ALA A 31 32.44 -13.95 8.58
C ALA A 31 31.73 -13.49 9.87
N ASP A 32 32.51 -13.28 10.92
CA ASP A 32 31.98 -12.75 12.18
C ASP A 32 31.96 -11.22 12.18
N HIS A 33 30.76 -10.70 12.43
CA HIS A 33 30.41 -9.28 12.40
C HIS A 33 29.83 -8.80 13.73
N GLN A 34 30.02 -9.54 14.83
CA GLN A 34 29.49 -9.18 16.15
C GLN A 34 30.35 -8.15 16.89
N SER A 35 31.57 -7.86 16.41
CA SER A 35 32.46 -6.87 17.00
C SER A 35 31.79 -5.49 17.11
N PRO A 36 31.97 -4.75 18.23
CA PRO A 36 31.47 -3.38 18.36
C PRO A 36 32.03 -2.40 17.32
N HIS A 37 33.16 -2.73 16.68
CA HIS A 37 33.80 -1.90 15.67
C HIS A 37 33.25 -2.13 14.27
N THR A 38 32.48 -3.20 14.04
CA THR A 38 31.99 -3.59 12.71
C THR A 38 31.16 -2.49 12.04
N ALA A 39 30.37 -1.72 12.80
CA ALA A 39 29.66 -0.56 12.27
C ALA A 39 30.62 0.46 11.63
N ARG A 40 31.68 0.86 12.34
CA ARG A 40 32.66 1.85 11.87
C ARG A 40 33.51 1.33 10.72
N GLU A 41 33.86 0.05 10.76
CA GLU A 41 34.57 -0.63 9.66
C GLU A 41 33.74 -0.62 8.38
N LEU A 42 32.43 -0.92 8.49
CA LEU A 42 31.52 -0.89 7.36
C LEU A 42 31.31 0.52 6.82
N GLU A 43 31.19 1.52 7.69
CA GLU A 43 31.14 2.94 7.28
C GLU A 43 32.36 3.32 6.46
N HIS A 44 33.55 2.97 6.94
CA HIS A 44 34.80 3.27 6.26
C HIS A 44 34.88 2.60 4.89
N TYR A 45 34.56 1.30 4.82
CA TYR A 45 34.53 0.53 3.58
C TYR A 45 33.59 1.16 2.54
N ILE A 46 32.35 1.49 2.93
CA ILE A 46 31.37 2.08 2.01
C ILE A 46 31.80 3.51 1.59
N GLN A 47 32.37 4.31 2.50
CA GLN A 47 32.84 5.66 2.20
C GLN A 47 34.03 5.67 1.23
N GLN A 48 34.87 4.64 1.23
CA GLN A 48 35.96 4.46 0.29
C GLN A 48 35.52 3.95 -1.09
N GLY A 49 34.22 3.72 -1.29
CA GLY A 49 33.68 3.19 -2.55
C GLY A 49 33.64 1.66 -2.61
N GLY A 50 33.65 0.99 -1.47
CA GLY A 50 33.47 -0.44 -1.35
C GLY A 50 32.21 -0.94 -2.06
N LEU A 51 32.27 -2.16 -2.60
CA LEU A 51 31.15 -2.79 -3.28
C LEU A 51 30.01 -3.07 -2.29
N CYS A 52 28.88 -2.39 -2.48
CA CYS A 52 27.67 -2.49 -1.64
C CYS A 52 26.68 -3.57 -2.12
N HIS A 53 27.09 -4.43 -3.04
CA HIS A 53 26.25 -5.50 -3.58
C HIS A 53 26.57 -6.81 -2.87
N GLY A 54 25.58 -7.49 -2.30
CA GLY A 54 25.75 -8.83 -1.73
C GLY A 54 26.35 -8.90 -0.33
N LEU A 55 26.38 -7.79 0.41
CA LEU A 55 26.96 -7.75 1.75
C LEU A 55 26.30 -8.80 2.66
N GLN A 56 27.12 -9.64 3.30
CA GLN A 56 26.68 -10.71 4.20
C GLN A 56 26.84 -10.28 5.66
N LEU A 57 25.89 -9.50 6.15
CA LEU A 57 25.90 -8.87 7.47
C LEU A 57 24.86 -9.51 8.41
N ALA A 58 24.65 -10.82 8.29
CA ALA A 58 23.72 -11.53 9.14
C ALA A 58 24.19 -11.50 10.60
N ARG A 59 23.30 -11.10 11.51
CA ARG A 59 23.58 -10.95 12.96
C ARG A 59 24.70 -9.95 13.27
N ALA A 60 25.08 -9.10 12.32
CA ALA A 60 26.10 -8.10 12.51
C ALA A 60 25.70 -7.09 13.59
N ASN A 61 26.68 -6.64 14.37
CA ASN A 61 26.52 -5.52 15.28
C ASN A 61 26.80 -4.20 14.54
N LEU A 62 25.74 -3.57 14.08
CA LEU A 62 25.75 -2.33 13.31
C LEU A 62 25.05 -1.18 14.07
N ALA A 63 25.10 -1.23 15.41
CA ALA A 63 24.52 -0.19 16.25
C ALA A 63 25.17 1.17 15.96
N GLY A 64 24.34 2.19 15.76
CA GLY A 64 24.80 3.54 15.42
C GLY A 64 25.37 3.70 14.02
N LEU A 65 25.28 2.69 13.15
CA LEU A 65 25.81 2.72 11.78
C LEU A 65 25.36 3.97 11.02
N ASN A 66 26.30 4.70 10.43
CA ASN A 66 26.03 5.93 9.69
C ASN A 66 26.31 5.79 8.18
N LEU A 67 25.26 5.52 7.41
CA LEU A 67 25.30 5.46 5.94
C LEU A 67 24.65 6.68 5.29
N VAL A 68 24.82 7.87 5.88
CA VAL A 68 24.36 9.12 5.26
C VAL A 68 25.39 9.63 4.26
N LYS A 69 24.99 9.68 2.98
CA LYS A 69 25.84 10.21 1.91
C LYS A 69 25.82 11.75 1.88
N LYS A 70 26.87 12.39 2.41
CA LYS A 70 26.98 13.85 2.43
C LYS A 70 27.08 14.42 1.00
N GLY A 71 26.34 15.50 0.73
CA GLY A 71 26.40 16.21 -0.56
C GLY A 71 25.69 15.53 -1.73
N ALA A 72 24.97 14.41 -1.50
CA ALA A 72 24.16 13.76 -2.52
C ALA A 72 22.67 13.79 -2.12
N PRO A 73 21.75 13.96 -3.10
CA PRO A 73 20.32 13.90 -2.82
C PRO A 73 19.83 12.48 -2.48
N GLN A 74 20.56 11.45 -2.91
CA GLN A 74 20.25 10.04 -2.69
C GLN A 74 21.35 9.39 -1.82
N GLY A 75 20.95 8.53 -0.89
CA GLY A 75 21.87 7.74 -0.07
C GLY A 75 22.57 6.63 -0.84
N PHE A 76 23.33 5.79 -0.11
CA PHE A 76 23.99 4.62 -0.70
C PHE A 76 22.97 3.61 -1.24
N LEU A 77 23.37 2.88 -2.28
CA LEU A 77 22.58 1.81 -2.87
C LEU A 77 23.18 0.46 -2.41
N LEU A 78 22.42 -0.25 -1.59
CA LEU A 78 22.72 -1.58 -1.08
C LEU A 78 21.87 -2.59 -1.87
N GLU A 79 22.49 -3.51 -2.58
CA GLU A 79 21.78 -4.47 -3.42
C GLU A 79 22.00 -5.90 -2.91
N GLN A 80 20.95 -6.73 -2.88
CA GLN A 80 21.05 -8.15 -2.49
C GLN A 80 21.76 -8.40 -1.14
N CYS A 81 21.65 -7.45 -0.21
CA CYS A 81 22.33 -7.53 1.08
C CYS A 81 21.56 -8.40 2.10
N ASN A 82 22.28 -9.07 2.98
CA ASN A 82 21.73 -9.88 4.04
C ASN A 82 22.00 -9.25 5.41
N PHE A 83 20.98 -8.61 5.98
CA PHE A 83 20.98 -8.05 7.32
C PHE A 83 20.09 -8.88 8.28
N TYR A 84 19.95 -10.19 8.03
CA TYR A 84 19.13 -11.06 8.86
C TYR A 84 19.55 -10.97 10.32
N ARG A 85 18.65 -10.53 11.21
CA ARG A 85 18.92 -10.30 12.65
C ARG A 85 20.06 -9.32 12.95
N ALA A 86 20.45 -8.46 12.01
CA ALA A 86 21.44 -7.43 12.29
C ALA A 86 20.92 -6.44 13.35
N ASN A 87 21.81 -5.98 14.22
CA ASN A 87 21.53 -4.89 15.14
C ASN A 87 21.81 -3.56 14.43
N LEU A 88 20.78 -2.82 14.04
CA LEU A 88 20.87 -1.49 13.43
C LEU A 88 20.26 -0.43 14.36
N GLN A 89 20.28 -0.66 15.68
CA GLN A 89 19.72 0.28 16.65
C GLN A 89 20.44 1.64 16.53
N GLY A 90 19.65 2.71 16.45
CA GLY A 90 20.18 4.08 16.31
C GLY A 90 20.89 4.37 14.98
N ALA A 91 20.82 3.48 13.98
CA ALA A 91 21.50 3.67 12.71
C ALA A 91 20.97 4.91 11.95
N HIS A 92 21.86 5.66 11.32
CA HIS A 92 21.53 6.80 10.46
C HIS A 92 21.52 6.36 8.99
N LEU A 93 20.30 6.10 8.49
CA LEU A 93 20.04 5.54 7.16
C LEU A 93 19.19 6.48 6.29
N TYR A 94 19.37 7.79 6.47
CA TYR A 94 18.64 8.81 5.70
C TYR A 94 18.84 8.61 4.20
N GLY A 95 17.74 8.48 3.46
CA GLY A 95 17.76 8.32 2.00
C GLY A 95 18.42 7.03 1.51
N ILE A 96 18.66 6.04 2.38
CA ILE A 96 19.27 4.78 1.99
C ILE A 96 18.38 4.07 0.96
N ARG A 97 18.99 3.41 -0.03
CA ARG A 97 18.27 2.60 -0.98
C ARG A 97 18.71 1.15 -0.84
N ILE A 98 17.79 0.28 -0.48
CA ILE A 98 18.03 -1.16 -0.38
C ILE A 98 17.16 -1.85 -1.43
N LYS A 99 17.81 -2.55 -2.36
CA LYS A 99 17.14 -3.24 -3.46
C LYS A 99 17.45 -4.73 -3.44
N GLY A 100 16.43 -5.53 -3.19
CA GLY A 100 16.63 -6.94 -2.91
C GLY A 100 17.41 -7.18 -1.63
N GLY A 101 17.25 -8.36 -1.05
CA GLY A 101 17.90 -8.72 0.20
C GLY A 101 16.93 -8.79 1.37
N SER A 102 17.48 -8.79 2.59
CA SER A 102 16.74 -9.15 3.79
C SER A 102 17.13 -8.29 4.98
N LEU A 103 16.14 -7.64 5.58
CA LEU A 103 16.19 -7.04 6.92
C LEU A 103 15.40 -7.91 7.92
N MET A 104 15.11 -9.17 7.58
CA MET A 104 14.25 -10.02 8.39
C MET A 104 14.78 -10.12 9.83
N LYS A 105 13.91 -9.82 10.80
CA LYS A 105 14.23 -9.80 12.24
C LYS A 105 15.36 -8.84 12.65
N ALA A 106 15.74 -7.88 11.81
CA ALA A 106 16.69 -6.84 12.19
C ALA A 106 16.11 -5.92 13.26
N ASP A 107 16.99 -5.36 14.09
CA ASP A 107 16.61 -4.34 15.06
C ASP A 107 16.88 -2.94 14.48
N LEU A 108 15.82 -2.21 14.12
CA LEU A 108 15.91 -0.84 13.61
C LEU A 108 15.43 0.17 14.65
N SER A 109 15.39 -0.21 15.93
CA SER A 109 14.91 0.68 16.99
C SER A 109 15.74 1.97 17.02
N GLU A 110 15.09 3.12 17.14
CA GLU A 110 15.71 4.46 17.12
C GLU A 110 16.46 4.82 15.83
N ALA A 111 16.46 3.96 14.80
CA ALA A 111 17.11 4.24 13.53
C ALA A 111 16.38 5.34 12.74
N ASN A 112 17.11 6.04 11.88
CA ASN A 112 16.56 7.05 10.99
C ASN A 112 16.46 6.51 9.57
N LEU A 113 15.25 6.15 9.13
CA LEU A 113 14.93 5.70 7.75
C LEU A 113 14.15 6.76 6.97
N HIS A 114 14.26 8.04 7.36
CA HIS A 114 13.63 9.13 6.63
C HIS A 114 14.07 9.13 5.15
N CYS A 115 13.11 9.20 4.22
CA CYS A 115 13.29 9.10 2.77
C CYS A 115 13.96 7.80 2.28
N ALA A 116 14.02 6.73 3.07
CA ALA A 116 14.60 5.48 2.61
C ALA A 116 13.72 4.79 1.55
N GLU A 117 14.35 4.06 0.63
CA GLU A 117 13.69 3.24 -0.38
C GLU A 117 14.04 1.77 -0.15
N LEU A 118 13.02 0.96 0.15
CA LEU A 118 13.15 -0.48 0.39
C LEU A 118 12.35 -1.23 -0.68
N ASP A 119 12.99 -1.52 -1.81
CA ASP A 119 12.37 -2.25 -2.92
C ASP A 119 12.77 -3.73 -2.90
N ASP A 120 11.77 -4.61 -2.92
CA ASP A 120 11.93 -6.06 -2.88
C ASP A 120 12.76 -6.58 -1.68
N VAL A 121 12.71 -5.86 -0.56
CA VAL A 121 13.40 -6.24 0.68
C VAL A 121 12.48 -7.06 1.58
N ASN A 122 13.03 -8.11 2.20
CA ASN A 122 12.30 -8.84 3.23
C ASN A 122 12.29 -8.05 4.55
N LEU A 123 11.12 -7.50 4.90
CA LEU A 123 10.92 -6.67 6.10
C LEU A 123 10.29 -7.45 7.28
N LEU A 124 10.18 -8.77 7.19
CA LEU A 124 9.43 -9.58 8.15
C LEU A 124 10.08 -9.53 9.54
N GLY A 125 9.30 -9.15 10.55
CA GLY A 125 9.71 -9.19 11.96
C GLY A 125 10.75 -8.15 12.36
N ILE A 126 10.94 -7.09 11.57
CA ILE A 126 11.77 -5.94 11.96
C ILE A 126 11.21 -5.32 13.26
N ARG A 127 12.12 -4.90 14.15
CA ARG A 127 11.75 -4.08 15.31
C ARG A 127 11.80 -2.61 14.91
N TRP A 128 10.67 -1.92 15.02
CA TRP A 128 10.47 -0.54 14.56
C TRP A 128 10.35 0.49 15.71
N HIS A 129 10.79 0.17 16.93
CA HIS A 129 10.55 1.04 18.10
C HIS A 129 11.26 2.38 17.92
N ASN A 130 10.52 3.50 17.91
CA ASN A 130 11.06 4.85 17.70
C ASN A 130 11.88 5.02 16.40
N THR A 131 11.74 4.14 15.41
CA THR A 131 12.39 4.29 14.11
C THR A 131 11.74 5.43 13.34
N ARG A 132 12.48 6.37 12.75
CA ARG A 132 11.89 7.43 11.91
C ARG A 132 11.54 6.90 10.52
N LEU A 133 10.28 7.02 10.12
CA LEU A 133 9.75 6.43 8.87
C LEU A 133 9.21 7.47 7.87
N ASP A 134 9.38 8.76 8.13
CA ASP A 134 8.88 9.82 7.24
C ASP A 134 9.37 9.63 5.80
N ASN A 135 8.44 9.63 4.85
CA ASN A 135 8.72 9.40 3.43
C ASN A 135 9.41 8.05 3.13
N LEU A 136 9.31 7.05 4.00
CA LEU A 136 9.75 5.69 3.72
C LEU A 136 8.96 5.11 2.55
N ASN A 137 9.66 4.59 1.56
CA ASN A 137 9.06 3.94 0.40
C ASN A 137 9.36 2.44 0.39
N THR A 138 8.36 1.62 0.75
CA THR A 138 8.44 0.15 0.68
C THR A 138 7.94 -0.42 -0.66
N GLY A 139 7.87 0.41 -1.70
CA GLY A 139 7.28 0.06 -3.00
C GLY A 139 5.76 -0.04 -2.97
N LYS A 140 5.15 -0.41 -4.11
CA LYS A 140 3.68 -0.55 -4.24
C LYS A 140 3.14 -1.77 -3.48
N ARG A 141 3.88 -2.88 -3.51
CA ARG A 141 3.54 -4.16 -2.89
C ARG A 141 4.82 -4.80 -2.36
N LEU A 142 4.75 -5.37 -1.16
CA LEU A 142 5.86 -6.14 -0.58
C LEU A 142 6.19 -7.36 -1.44
N MET A 143 7.43 -7.85 -1.31
CA MET A 143 7.89 -9.05 -2.01
C MET A 143 7.01 -10.27 -1.71
N GLN A 144 6.60 -10.46 -0.45
CA GLN A 144 5.77 -11.57 -0.01
C GLN A 144 4.37 -11.49 -0.63
N GLU A 145 3.77 -10.30 -0.72
CA GLU A 145 2.49 -10.13 -1.41
C GLU A 145 2.61 -10.49 -2.90
N ARG A 146 3.68 -10.04 -3.57
CA ARG A 146 3.91 -10.36 -4.98
C ARG A 146 4.05 -11.87 -5.21
N ARG A 147 4.79 -12.55 -4.33
CA ARG A 147 4.96 -14.01 -4.37
C ARG A 147 3.66 -14.75 -4.08
N GLY A 148 2.98 -14.42 -2.99
CA GLY A 148 1.72 -15.06 -2.58
C GLY A 148 0.59 -14.93 -3.60
N ARG A 149 0.54 -13.85 -4.39
CA ARG A 149 -0.44 -13.70 -5.47
C ARG A 149 -0.13 -14.51 -6.73
N LYS A 150 1.14 -14.81 -6.98
CA LYS A 150 1.60 -15.60 -8.15
C LYS A 150 1.70 -17.09 -7.84
N GLU A 151 1.78 -17.43 -6.56
CA GLU A 151 1.92 -18.80 -6.09
C GLU A 151 0.71 -19.64 -6.46
N ARG A 152 0.96 -20.84 -6.99
CA ARG A 152 -0.08 -21.76 -7.45
C ARG A 152 -0.56 -22.68 -6.35
N ASP A 153 0.34 -23.07 -5.44
CA ASP A 153 -0.02 -23.87 -4.28
C ASP A 153 -0.79 -23.00 -3.27
N PRO A 154 -2.06 -23.32 -2.96
CA PRO A 154 -2.85 -22.55 -2.00
C PRO A 154 -2.25 -22.53 -0.60
N VAL A 155 -1.52 -23.57 -0.18
CA VAL A 155 -0.88 -23.63 1.15
C VAL A 155 0.27 -22.64 1.19
N GLN A 156 1.20 -22.72 0.24
CA GLN A 156 2.32 -21.81 0.15
C GLN A 156 1.88 -20.35 -0.10
N ALA A 157 0.85 -20.14 -0.92
CA ALA A 157 0.28 -18.82 -1.15
C ALA A 157 -0.22 -18.20 0.16
N ARG A 158 -0.88 -18.99 1.02
CA ARG A 158 -1.38 -18.53 2.31
C ARG A 158 -0.26 -18.15 3.28
N ILE A 159 0.87 -18.87 3.25
CA ILE A 159 2.06 -18.54 4.04
C ILE A 159 2.60 -17.18 3.61
N TRP A 160 2.85 -16.98 2.32
CA TRP A 160 3.34 -15.69 1.80
C TRP A 160 2.39 -14.53 2.12
N LEU A 161 1.08 -14.73 1.98
CA LEU A 161 0.09 -13.70 2.29
C LEU A 161 0.03 -13.39 3.80
N LYS A 162 0.25 -14.38 4.66
CA LYS A 162 0.32 -14.19 6.11
C LYS A 162 1.57 -13.39 6.51
N GLU A 163 2.72 -13.71 5.95
CA GLU A 163 3.96 -12.94 6.16
C GLU A 163 3.80 -11.48 5.69
N ALA A 164 3.13 -11.28 4.56
CA ALA A 164 2.79 -9.94 4.07
C ALA A 164 1.83 -9.20 5.03
N GLU A 165 0.81 -9.89 5.56
CA GLU A 165 -0.11 -9.32 6.56
C GLU A 165 0.64 -8.86 7.81
N GLU A 166 1.52 -9.70 8.35
CA GLU A 166 2.32 -9.38 9.54
C GLU A 166 3.22 -8.17 9.29
N THR A 167 3.89 -8.13 8.15
CA THR A 167 4.76 -7.00 7.77
C THR A 167 3.97 -5.70 7.61
N TYR A 168 2.81 -5.72 6.95
CA TYR A 168 1.96 -4.53 6.83
C TYR A 168 1.42 -4.06 8.19
N ARG A 169 1.08 -4.99 9.10
CA ARG A 169 0.64 -4.66 10.45
C ARG A 169 1.73 -3.96 11.25
N ASP A 170 2.97 -4.44 11.14
CA ASP A 170 4.10 -3.85 11.86
C ASP A 170 4.42 -2.45 11.32
N LEU A 171 4.43 -2.26 10.00
CA LEU A 171 4.59 -0.96 9.36
C LEU A 171 3.46 0.01 9.73
N ARG A 172 2.21 -0.47 9.79
CA ARG A 172 1.06 0.32 10.25
C ARG A 172 1.28 0.81 11.68
N LYS A 173 1.57 -0.09 12.62
CA LYS A 173 1.79 0.25 14.03
C LYS A 173 2.95 1.24 14.21
N ALA A 174 4.04 1.03 13.49
CA ALA A 174 5.20 1.91 13.55
C ALA A 174 4.89 3.32 13.01
N SER A 175 4.10 3.40 11.92
CA SER A 175 3.62 4.66 11.35
C SER A 175 2.61 5.37 12.28
N GLU A 176 1.68 4.62 12.90
CA GLU A 176 0.72 5.14 13.88
C GLU A 176 1.43 5.72 15.12
N ALA A 177 2.46 5.04 15.61
CA ALA A 177 3.24 5.50 16.76
C ALA A 177 3.96 6.84 16.51
N GLN A 178 4.21 7.20 15.25
CA GLN A 178 4.82 8.47 14.85
C GLN A 178 3.80 9.53 14.40
N GLY A 179 2.51 9.20 14.35
CA GLY A 179 1.49 10.11 13.82
C GLY A 179 1.53 10.25 12.29
N ILE A 180 2.09 9.29 11.55
CA ILE A 180 2.15 9.33 10.08
C ILE A 180 0.90 8.63 9.50
N PHE A 181 -0.25 9.30 9.63
CA PHE A 181 -1.56 8.70 9.36
C PHE A 181 -1.83 8.39 7.88
N THR A 182 -1.21 9.12 6.96
CA THR A 182 -1.31 8.84 5.51
C THR A 182 -0.71 7.48 5.17
N MET A 183 0.48 7.17 5.70
CA MET A 183 1.14 5.87 5.53
C MET A 183 0.41 4.77 6.29
N SER A 184 0.04 5.01 7.55
CA SER A 184 -0.75 4.05 8.34
C SER A 184 -2.04 3.64 7.62
N GLY A 185 -2.79 4.61 7.09
CA GLY A 185 -4.03 4.37 6.35
C GLY A 185 -3.82 3.53 5.07
N ARG A 186 -2.66 3.64 4.43
CA ARG A 186 -2.29 2.76 3.33
C ARG A 186 -2.00 1.34 3.82
N TYR A 187 -1.22 1.19 4.89
CA TYR A 187 -0.82 -0.11 5.41
C TYR A 187 -1.97 -0.89 6.04
N ILE A 188 -2.95 -0.24 6.68
CA ILE A 188 -4.16 -0.92 7.17
C ILE A 188 -5.00 -1.51 6.02
N GLN A 189 -5.12 -0.79 4.90
CA GLN A 189 -5.83 -1.32 3.73
C GLN A 189 -5.10 -2.53 3.13
N GLN A 190 -3.77 -2.48 3.07
CA GLN A 190 -2.96 -3.59 2.59
C GLN A 190 -3.02 -4.81 3.53
N GLU A 191 -2.94 -4.61 4.85
CA GLU A 191 -3.10 -5.65 5.86
C GLU A 191 -4.46 -6.37 5.72
N LEU A 192 -5.56 -5.62 5.68
CA LEU A 192 -6.91 -6.18 5.55
C LEU A 192 -7.11 -6.89 4.20
N THR A 193 -6.49 -6.39 3.14
CA THR A 193 -6.46 -7.05 1.84
C THR A 193 -5.75 -8.40 1.92
N MET A 194 -4.61 -8.49 2.61
CA MET A 194 -3.89 -9.76 2.79
C MET A 194 -4.73 -10.75 3.59
N ARG A 195 -5.37 -10.30 4.68
CA ARG A 195 -6.29 -11.12 5.48
C ARG A 195 -7.44 -11.68 4.63
N ARG A 196 -8.03 -10.84 3.77
CA ARG A 196 -9.10 -11.26 2.85
C ARG A 196 -8.63 -12.31 1.85
N LEU A 197 -7.42 -12.18 1.29
CA LEU A 197 -6.91 -13.12 0.28
C LEU A 197 -6.64 -14.52 0.86
N GLN A 198 -6.39 -14.61 2.17
CA GLN A 198 -6.24 -15.89 2.87
C GLN A 198 -7.57 -16.65 3.09
N LEU A 199 -8.72 -15.99 2.88
CA LEU A 199 -10.03 -16.63 3.02
C LEU A 199 -10.38 -17.49 1.78
N PRO A 200 -11.18 -18.56 1.94
CA PRO A 200 -11.69 -19.33 0.82
C PRO A 200 -12.43 -18.46 -0.20
N LEU A 201 -12.36 -18.82 -1.49
CA LEU A 201 -12.95 -18.03 -2.59
C LEU A 201 -14.46 -17.80 -2.41
N TRP A 202 -15.18 -18.84 -1.99
CA TRP A 202 -16.65 -18.84 -1.84
C TRP A 202 -17.12 -18.49 -0.43
N SER A 203 -16.28 -17.84 0.38
CA SER A 203 -16.64 -17.43 1.74
C SER A 203 -17.44 -16.12 1.75
N THR A 204 -18.54 -16.10 2.51
CA THR A 204 -19.32 -14.88 2.77
C THR A 204 -18.47 -13.77 3.42
N GLN A 205 -17.50 -14.14 4.26
CA GLN A 205 -16.55 -13.21 4.86
C GLN A 205 -15.63 -12.57 3.81
N ARG A 206 -15.21 -13.34 2.80
CA ARG A 206 -14.39 -12.82 1.70
C ARG A 206 -15.18 -11.85 0.85
N PHE A 207 -16.42 -12.21 0.51
CA PHE A 207 -17.32 -11.38 -0.27
C PHE A 207 -17.65 -10.06 0.43
N THR A 208 -18.03 -10.10 1.70
CA THR A 208 -18.29 -8.88 2.50
C THR A 208 -17.06 -7.99 2.62
N SER A 209 -15.88 -8.57 2.90
CA SER A 209 -14.61 -7.82 2.93
C SER A 209 -14.24 -7.21 1.57
N TRP A 210 -14.58 -7.88 0.48
CA TRP A 210 -14.41 -7.34 -0.87
C TRP A 210 -15.33 -6.15 -1.13
N ILE A 211 -16.60 -6.25 -0.76
CA ILE A 211 -17.55 -5.12 -0.82
C ILE A 211 -17.02 -3.92 -0.05
N VAL A 212 -16.62 -4.11 1.21
CA VAL A 212 -16.15 -2.99 2.06
C VAL A 212 -14.92 -2.27 1.47
N ASP A 213 -13.96 -3.01 0.89
CA ASP A 213 -12.81 -2.41 0.21
C ASP A 213 -13.22 -1.64 -1.06
N LEU A 214 -14.15 -2.20 -1.85
CA LEU A 214 -14.65 -1.57 -3.07
C LEU A 214 -15.30 -0.22 -2.75
N PHE A 215 -16.19 -0.18 -1.76
CA PHE A 215 -16.98 1.00 -1.44
C PHE A 215 -16.18 2.10 -0.72
N CYS A 216 -15.39 1.75 0.30
CA CYS A 216 -14.73 2.75 1.15
C CYS A 216 -13.26 2.46 1.46
N GLY A 217 -12.66 1.43 0.84
CA GLY A 217 -11.26 1.05 1.10
C GLY A 217 -11.01 0.69 2.56
N TYR A 218 -11.94 -0.04 3.20
CA TYR A 218 -11.93 -0.30 4.65
C TYR A 218 -12.01 0.98 5.51
N GLY A 219 -12.67 2.01 4.99
CA GLY A 219 -12.87 3.28 5.65
C GLY A 219 -11.61 4.15 5.70
N GLU A 220 -10.74 4.02 4.70
CA GLU A 220 -9.53 4.85 4.53
C GLU A 220 -9.57 5.71 3.25
N ALA A 221 -10.54 5.47 2.36
CA ALA A 221 -10.60 6.08 1.04
C ALA A 221 -11.94 6.83 0.80
N PRO A 222 -12.14 8.04 1.36
CA PRO A 222 -13.38 8.81 1.20
C PRO A 222 -13.71 9.12 -0.27
N MET A 223 -12.69 9.33 -1.11
CA MET A 223 -12.88 9.54 -2.55
C MET A 223 -13.55 8.36 -3.27
N ARG A 224 -13.38 7.12 -2.79
CA ARG A 224 -14.10 5.97 -3.36
C ARG A 224 -15.60 6.05 -3.10
N VAL A 225 -16.00 6.55 -1.93
CA VAL A 225 -17.42 6.75 -1.57
C VAL A 225 -18.05 7.81 -2.47
N VAL A 226 -17.36 8.92 -2.71
CA VAL A 226 -17.81 9.97 -3.63
C VAL A 226 -17.97 9.43 -5.05
N LEU A 227 -16.96 8.73 -5.56
CA LEU A 227 -17.02 8.15 -6.91
C LEU A 227 -18.16 7.11 -7.04
N PHE A 228 -18.35 6.26 -6.02
CA PHE A 228 -19.47 5.33 -5.98
C PHE A 228 -20.81 6.06 -6.02
N SER A 229 -20.95 7.14 -5.26
CA SER A 229 -22.17 7.96 -5.22
C SER A 229 -22.49 8.56 -6.58
N LEU A 230 -21.49 9.16 -7.24
CA LEU A 230 -21.64 9.71 -8.60
C LEU A 230 -21.99 8.64 -9.63
N LEU A 231 -21.38 7.45 -9.53
CA LEU A 231 -21.68 6.33 -10.42
C LEU A 231 -23.11 5.81 -10.20
N LEU A 232 -23.56 5.69 -8.96
CA LEU A 232 -24.93 5.26 -8.65
C LEU A 232 -25.96 6.25 -9.21
N ILE A 233 -25.75 7.56 -8.99
CA ILE A 233 -26.58 8.63 -9.54
C ILE A 233 -26.65 8.52 -11.07
N PHE A 234 -25.49 8.37 -11.71
CA PHE A 234 -25.45 8.23 -13.17
C PHE A 234 -26.20 6.98 -13.66
N ILE A 235 -25.99 5.83 -13.03
CA ILE A 235 -26.70 4.59 -13.38
C ILE A 235 -28.21 4.75 -13.18
N CYS A 236 -28.67 5.27 -12.05
CA CYS A 236 -30.08 5.53 -11.78
C CYS A 236 -30.69 6.51 -12.79
N SER A 237 -29.97 7.56 -13.19
CA SER A 237 -30.41 8.49 -14.24
C SER A 237 -30.69 7.80 -15.57
N ILE A 238 -29.84 6.84 -15.97
CA ILE A 238 -30.05 6.03 -17.18
C ILE A 238 -31.28 5.12 -17.01
N PHE A 239 -31.48 4.53 -15.83
CA PHE A 239 -32.69 3.75 -15.56
C PHE A 239 -33.96 4.62 -15.69
N TYR A 240 -33.98 5.81 -15.11
CA TYR A 240 -35.13 6.72 -15.22
C TYR A 240 -35.38 7.18 -16.66
N PHE A 241 -34.33 7.34 -17.45
CA PHE A 241 -34.45 7.68 -18.86
C PHE A 241 -35.22 6.61 -19.66
N PHE A 242 -35.00 5.32 -19.38
CA PHE A 242 -35.70 4.23 -20.05
C PHE A 242 -37.07 3.88 -19.45
N PHE A 243 -37.22 3.96 -18.12
CA PHE A 243 -38.46 3.56 -17.43
C PHE A 243 -39.44 4.72 -17.19
N GLY A 244 -38.97 5.95 -17.32
CA GLY A 244 -39.77 7.16 -17.34
C GLY A 244 -39.94 7.88 -16.00
N LEU A 245 -40.25 9.16 -16.11
CA LEU A 245 -40.65 10.06 -15.02
C LEU A 245 -41.96 10.77 -15.41
N SER A 246 -42.66 11.34 -14.44
CA SER A 246 -43.79 12.21 -14.68
C SER A 246 -43.50 13.63 -14.23
N PHE A 247 -43.81 14.58 -15.10
CA PHE A 247 -43.69 16.02 -14.87
C PHE A 247 -45.00 16.71 -15.27
N ASN A 248 -45.63 17.43 -14.34
CA ASN A 248 -46.93 18.10 -14.56
C ASN A 248 -48.02 17.20 -15.18
N GLY A 249 -48.04 15.91 -14.81
CA GLY A 249 -49.00 14.93 -15.33
C GLY A 249 -48.64 14.33 -16.70
N ASN A 250 -47.59 14.82 -17.37
CA ASN A 250 -47.08 14.22 -18.60
C ASN A 250 -46.08 13.11 -18.29
N HIS A 251 -46.11 12.03 -19.08
CA HIS A 251 -45.15 10.94 -18.99
C HIS A 251 -43.95 11.20 -19.91
N LEU A 252 -42.81 11.47 -19.30
CA LEU A 252 -41.53 11.62 -19.96
C LEU A 252 -40.85 10.25 -19.97
N ILE A 253 -40.68 9.68 -21.16
CA ILE A 253 -40.04 8.39 -21.41
C ILE A 253 -39.17 8.57 -22.65
N TYR A 254 -38.03 7.90 -22.73
CA TYR A 254 -37.21 7.87 -23.94
C TYR A 254 -38.03 7.50 -25.18
N ARG A 255 -37.95 8.34 -26.23
CA ARG A 255 -38.60 8.10 -27.52
C ARG A 255 -37.54 8.05 -28.63
N PRO A 256 -37.38 6.92 -29.32
CA PRO A 256 -36.40 6.81 -30.40
C PRO A 256 -36.72 7.71 -31.60
N ASP A 257 -38.00 8.05 -31.80
CA ASP A 257 -38.47 8.89 -32.91
C ASP A 257 -38.36 10.40 -32.62
N ALA A 258 -37.99 10.79 -31.39
CA ALA A 258 -37.90 12.19 -30.99
C ALA A 258 -36.54 12.82 -31.37
N PRO A 259 -36.49 14.15 -31.57
CA PRO A 259 -35.23 14.87 -31.77
C PRO A 259 -34.21 14.56 -30.67
N LEU A 260 -32.94 14.43 -31.06
CA LEU A 260 -31.84 14.14 -30.13
C LEU A 260 -31.74 15.16 -28.99
N GLU A 261 -32.04 16.43 -29.27
CA GLU A 261 -32.08 17.50 -28.28
C GLU A 261 -33.11 17.26 -27.17
N GLN A 262 -34.31 16.79 -27.52
CA GLN A 262 -35.36 16.50 -26.53
C GLN A 262 -34.96 15.34 -25.62
N ASN A 263 -34.38 14.29 -26.19
CA ASN A 263 -33.85 13.17 -25.42
C ASN A 263 -32.66 13.58 -24.54
N ALA A 264 -31.80 14.48 -25.00
CA ALA A 264 -30.69 15.01 -24.21
C ALA A 264 -31.18 15.84 -23.01
N ILE A 265 -32.17 16.72 -23.20
CA ILE A 265 -32.80 17.49 -22.13
C ILE A 265 -33.44 16.54 -21.11
N PHE A 266 -34.19 15.54 -21.57
CA PHE A 266 -34.82 14.57 -20.67
C PHE A 266 -33.79 13.77 -19.86
N LEU A 267 -32.65 13.39 -20.44
CA LEU A 267 -31.58 12.73 -19.68
C LEU A 267 -31.02 13.64 -18.58
N LEU A 268 -30.89 14.94 -18.82
CA LEU A 268 -30.47 15.91 -17.80
C LEU A 268 -31.51 16.06 -16.69
N GLU A 269 -32.81 16.01 -17.01
CA GLU A 269 -33.89 15.98 -16.02
C GLU A 269 -33.86 14.71 -15.17
N CYS A 270 -33.60 13.55 -15.79
CA CYS A 270 -33.39 12.29 -15.07
C CYS A 270 -32.18 12.34 -14.14
N LEU A 271 -31.10 13.00 -14.57
CA LEU A 271 -29.91 13.21 -13.74
C LEU A 271 -30.22 14.13 -12.55
N TYR A 272 -30.92 15.24 -12.79
CA TYR A 272 -31.41 16.13 -11.72
C TYR A 272 -32.28 15.38 -10.71
N TYR A 273 -33.26 14.62 -11.19
CA TYR A 273 -34.15 13.82 -10.34
C TYR A 273 -33.37 12.79 -9.51
N SER A 274 -32.39 12.11 -10.11
CA SER A 274 -31.51 11.16 -9.43
C SER A 274 -30.69 11.83 -8.32
N VAL A 275 -30.08 13.01 -8.57
CA VAL A 275 -29.35 13.77 -7.54
C VAL A 275 -30.24 14.12 -6.34
N VAL A 276 -31.45 14.61 -6.61
CA VAL A 276 -32.42 15.01 -5.57
C VAL A 276 -32.92 13.79 -4.79
N THR A 277 -33.10 12.65 -5.46
CA THR A 277 -33.53 11.39 -4.86
C THR A 277 -32.42 10.79 -3.99
N PHE A 278 -31.19 10.75 -4.51
CA PHE A 278 -30.00 10.27 -3.80
C PHE A 278 -29.72 11.08 -2.53
N THR A 279 -29.88 12.40 -2.59
CA THR A 279 -29.71 13.30 -1.44
C THR A 279 -30.93 13.30 -0.50
N THR A 280 -32.00 12.58 -0.85
CA THR A 280 -33.26 12.50 -0.09
C THR A 280 -33.98 13.85 0.11
N LEU A 281 -33.66 14.86 -0.71
CA LEU A 281 -34.27 16.20 -0.62
C LEU A 281 -35.73 16.21 -1.11
N GLY A 282 -36.00 15.53 -2.22
CA GLY A 282 -37.36 15.31 -2.74
C GLY A 282 -38.19 16.58 -3.01
N TYR A 283 -37.77 17.44 -3.94
CA TYR A 283 -38.49 18.68 -4.28
C TYR A 283 -39.93 18.49 -4.78
N GLY A 284 -40.26 17.31 -5.34
CA GLY A 284 -41.61 16.97 -5.76
C GLY A 284 -41.98 17.37 -7.19
N ASP A 285 -41.07 18.03 -7.92
CA ASP A 285 -41.30 18.48 -9.31
C ASP A 285 -41.51 17.30 -10.28
N PHE A 286 -40.76 16.22 -10.07
CA PHE A 286 -40.81 14.99 -10.84
C PHE A 286 -41.25 13.83 -9.94
N THR A 287 -42.07 12.94 -10.51
CA THR A 287 -42.49 11.71 -9.81
C THR A 287 -42.17 10.46 -10.63
N PRO A 288 -41.66 9.40 -10.00
CA PRO A 288 -41.33 8.18 -10.73
C PRO A 288 -42.60 7.39 -11.07
N ILE A 289 -42.64 6.83 -12.27
CA ILE A 289 -43.76 6.03 -12.78
C ILE A 289 -43.34 4.56 -12.95
N GLY A 290 -44.29 3.64 -12.83
CA GLY A 290 -44.05 2.20 -13.04
C GLY A 290 -42.86 1.67 -12.22
N LEU A 291 -41.90 1.04 -12.90
CA LEU A 291 -40.70 0.45 -12.29
C LEU A 291 -39.71 1.49 -11.72
N SER A 292 -39.74 2.73 -12.21
CA SER A 292 -38.89 3.82 -11.69
C SER A 292 -39.12 4.07 -10.19
N ARG A 293 -40.31 3.72 -9.66
CA ARG A 293 -40.62 3.86 -8.22
C ARG A 293 -39.73 2.97 -7.34
N LEU A 294 -39.49 1.74 -7.78
CA LEU A 294 -38.65 0.78 -7.04
C LEU A 294 -37.19 1.25 -7.06
N PHE A 295 -36.71 1.72 -8.20
CA PHE A 295 -35.36 2.28 -8.33
C PHE A 295 -35.18 3.55 -7.50
N ALA A 296 -36.17 4.44 -7.47
CA ALA A 296 -36.14 5.64 -6.63
C ALA A 296 -36.07 5.31 -5.13
N ALA A 297 -36.85 4.31 -4.67
CA ALA A 297 -36.79 3.86 -3.29
C ALA A 297 -35.41 3.25 -2.95
N PHE A 298 -34.86 2.43 -3.84
CA PHE A 298 -33.53 1.85 -3.66
C PHE A 298 -32.40 2.90 -3.68
N GLU A 299 -32.49 3.87 -4.58
CA GLU A 299 -31.55 4.99 -4.69
C GLU A 299 -31.57 5.85 -3.44
N ALA A 300 -32.74 6.27 -2.97
CA ALA A 300 -32.89 7.08 -1.76
C ALA A 300 -32.35 6.35 -0.52
N PHE A 301 -32.65 5.05 -0.38
CA PHE A 301 -32.12 4.24 0.72
C PHE A 301 -30.59 4.16 0.66
N THR A 302 -30.03 3.84 -0.51
CA THR A 302 -28.58 3.72 -0.70
C THR A 302 -27.87 5.07 -0.54
N GLY A 303 -28.49 6.16 -1.01
CA GLY A 303 -28.01 7.53 -0.87
C GLY A 303 -27.87 7.97 0.59
N SER A 304 -28.90 7.71 1.41
CA SER A 304 -28.84 8.03 2.85
C SER A 304 -27.68 7.31 3.57
N PHE A 305 -27.46 6.02 3.24
CA PHE A 305 -26.38 5.22 3.83
C PHE A 305 -24.99 5.67 3.34
N THR A 306 -24.85 5.98 2.06
CA THR A 306 -23.56 6.39 1.47
C THR A 306 -23.13 7.78 1.93
N LEU A 307 -24.05 8.72 2.12
CA LEU A 307 -23.76 10.02 2.74
C LEU A 307 -23.29 9.86 4.18
N ALA A 308 -23.97 9.04 4.98
CA ALA A 308 -23.54 8.75 6.35
C ALA A 308 -22.14 8.09 6.38
N LEU A 309 -21.91 7.11 5.49
CA LEU A 309 -20.61 6.47 5.35
C LEU A 309 -19.51 7.46 4.94
N PHE A 310 -19.81 8.39 4.02
CA PHE A 310 -18.86 9.42 3.60
C PHE A 310 -18.43 10.28 4.80
N VAL A 311 -19.38 10.77 5.61
CA VAL A 311 -19.07 11.56 6.81
C VAL A 311 -18.18 10.77 7.76
N VAL A 312 -18.52 9.51 8.06
CA VAL A 312 -17.72 8.67 8.98
C VAL A 312 -16.30 8.47 8.46
N VAL A 313 -16.14 8.13 7.18
CA VAL A 313 -14.82 7.87 6.57
C VAL A 313 -14.02 9.16 6.47
N PHE A 314 -14.66 10.29 6.14
CA PHE A 314 -14.04 11.59 6.07
C PHE A 314 -13.54 12.05 7.44
N VAL A 315 -14.41 12.03 8.45
CA VAL A 315 -14.05 12.39 9.83
C VAL A 315 -12.91 11.51 10.31
N LYS A 316 -13.03 10.19 10.18
CA LYS A 316 -11.96 9.25 10.57
C LYS A 316 -10.63 9.58 9.88
N LYS A 317 -10.65 10.02 8.62
CA LYS A 317 -9.45 10.37 7.86
C LYS A 317 -8.82 11.70 8.29
N MET A 318 -9.63 12.63 8.80
CA MET A 318 -9.18 13.96 9.24
C MET A 318 -8.77 14.00 10.71
N THR A 319 -9.37 13.15 11.55
CA THR A 319 -9.13 13.13 13.01
C THR A 319 -8.06 12.13 13.45
N ARG A 320 -7.68 11.19 12.57
CA ARG A 320 -6.45 10.41 12.75
C ARG A 320 -5.32 11.24 12.20
#